data_AF-A0A133NS15-F1
#
_entry.id   AF-A0A133NS15-F1
#
_cell.length_a   1.000
_cell.length_b   1.000
_cell.length_c   1.000
_cell.angle_alpha   90.00
_cell.angle_beta   90.00
_cell.angle_gamma   90.00
#
_symmetry.space_group_name_H-M   'P 1'
#
loop_
_entity.id
_entity.type
_entity.pdbx_description
1 polymer ?
#
loop_
_entity_poly.entity_id
_entity_poly.type
_entity_poly.pdbx_seq_one_letter_code
_entity_poly.pdbx_strand_id
1 'polypeptide(L)' 'MEHNCGFINDKKAFRYRAAAIIVEEGCVLFARNDEDDYYYSVGGAVRMGETSEEAVKREVF' A
#
# COMPACT_ATOMS: atom_id res chain seq x y z
N MET A 1 16.70 -11.23 2.08
CA MET A 1 15.59 -10.86 2.99
C MET A 1 14.98 -9.60 2.43
N GLU A 2 13.67 -9.61 2.17
CA GLU A 2 12.98 -8.43 1.66
C GLU A 2 12.75 -7.45 2.81
N HIS A 3 13.46 -6.33 2.80
CA HIS A 3 13.37 -5.33 3.87
C HIS A 3 12.34 -4.27 3.48
N ASN A 4 11.20 -4.25 4.18
CA ASN A 4 10.24 -3.15 4.01
C ASN A 4 10.81 -1.85 4.58
N CYS A 5 10.48 -0.72 3.95
CA CYS A 5 10.83 0.61 4.40
C CYS A 5 9.95 0.99 5.60
N GLY A 6 10.46 0.73 6.79
CA GLY A 6 9.75 0.98 8.04
C GLY A 6 10.63 0.70 9.25
N PHE A 7 10.21 1.21 10.40
CA PHE A 7 10.87 1.00 11.68
C PHE A 7 9.84 1.00 12.82
N ILE A 8 10.23 0.42 13.95
CA ILE A 8 9.48 0.49 15.20
C ILE A 8 10.34 1.27 16.19
N ASN A 9 9.75 2.28 16.81
CA ASN A 9 10.35 3.05 17.90
C ASN A 9 9.41 2.95 19.12
N ASP A 10 9.84 2.19 20.14
CA ASP A 10 9.03 1.76 21.27
C ASP A 10 7.68 1.14 20.85
N LYS A 11 6.57 1.85 21.11
CA LYS A 11 5.20 1.45 20.77
C LYS A 11 4.68 2.10 19.49
N LYS A 12 5.55 2.76 18.73
CA LYS A 12 5.20 3.48 17.49
C LYS A 12 5.79 2.74 16.29
N ALA A 13 4.95 2.37 15.34
CA ALA A 13 5.38 1.80 14.07
C ALA A 13 5.27 2.85 12.97
N PHE A 14 6.33 2.97 12.17
CA PHE A 14 6.28 3.65 10.89
C PHE A 14 6.42 2.63 9.78
N ARG A 15 5.54 2.72 8.77
CA ARG A 15 5.65 1.94 7.55
C ARG A 15 5.35 2.84 6.36
N TYR A 16 6.31 2.94 5.45
CA TYR A 16 6.10 3.60 4.19
C TYR A 16 5.26 2.70 3.28
N ARG A 17 4.13 3.22 2.80
CA ARG A 17 3.21 2.53 1.89
C ARG A 17 2.94 3.41 0.68
N ALA A 18 2.73 2.76 -0.46
CA ALA A 18 2.25 3.39 -1.67
C ALA A 18 0.91 2.74 -2.05
N ALA A 19 -0.06 3.56 -2.44
CA ALA A 19 -1.39 3.12 -2.84
C ALA A 19 -1.85 3.86 -4.09
N ALA A 20 -2.63 3.18 -4.92
CA ALA A 20 -3.13 3.72 -6.17
C ALA A 20 -4.56 4.24 -6.00
N ILE A 21 -4.82 5.36 -6.67
CA ILE A 21 -6.18 5.82 -6.99
C ILE A 21 -6.42 5.45 -8.45
N ILE A 22 -7.15 4.35 -8.68
CA ILE A 22 -7.42 3.82 -10.01
C ILE A 22 -8.82 4.30 -10.41
N VAL A 23 -8.90 5.07 -11.49
CA VAL A 23 -10.13 5.73 -11.95
C VAL A 23 -10.57 5.14 -13.28
N GLU A 24 -11.82 4.70 -13.37
CA GLU A 24 -12.44 4.18 -14.59
C GLU A 24 -13.91 4.61 -14.63
N GLU A 25 -14.37 5.15 -15.76
CA GLU A 25 -15.76 5.62 -15.95
C GLU A 25 -16.29 6.59 -14.87
N GLY A 26 -15.40 7.41 -14.29
CA GLY A 26 -15.76 8.34 -13.21
C GLY A 26 -15.91 7.68 -11.83
N CYS A 27 -15.60 6.39 -11.72
CA CYS A 27 -15.56 5.63 -10.48
C CYS A 27 -14.12 5.44 -10.01
N VAL A 28 -13.93 5.20 -8.71
CA VAL A 28 -12.63 4.84 -8.12
C VAL A 28 -12.68 3.41 -7.60
N LEU A 29 -11.67 2.59 -7.93
CA LEU A 29 -11.56 1.23 -7.42
C LEU A 29 -11.17 1.21 -5.94
N PHE A 30 -11.95 0.51 -5.14
CA PHE A 30 -11.62 0.16 -3.76
C PHE A 30 -11.79 -1.35 -3.55
N ALA A 31 -10.95 -1.93 -2.70
CA ALA A 31 -11.03 -3.32 -2.27
C ALA A 31 -11.64 -3.43 -0.87
N ARG A 32 -12.13 -4.63 -0.54
CA ARG A 32 -12.61 -5.01 0.79
C ARG A 32 -12.21 -6.46 1.05
N ASN A 33 -12.02 -6.80 2.32
CA ASN A 33 -11.86 -8.17 2.79
C ASN A 33 -12.99 -8.53 3.78
N ASP A 34 -13.01 -9.77 4.25
CA ASP A 34 -14.03 -10.27 5.17
C ASP A 34 -13.77 -9.88 6.65
N GLU A 35 -12.58 -9.36 6.96
CA GLU A 35 -12.14 -9.02 8.32
C GLU A 35 -12.44 -7.56 8.69
N ASP A 36 -12.29 -6.64 7.73
CA ASP A 36 -12.47 -5.20 7.90
C ASP A 36 -13.86 -4.74 7.41
N ASP A 37 -14.44 -3.76 8.12
CA ASP A 37 -15.76 -3.18 7.81
C ASP A 37 -15.68 -1.95 6.89
N TYR A 38 -14.51 -1.69 6.31
CA TYR A 38 -14.25 -0.55 5.42
C TYR A 38 -13.62 -0.98 4.09
N TYR A 39 -13.83 -0.13 3.08
CA TYR A 39 -13.18 -0.22 1.79
C TYR A 39 -11.83 0.50 1.82
N TYR A 40 -10.83 -0.01 1.10
CA TYR A 40 -9.49 0.57 1.03
C TYR A 40 -8.94 0.63 -0.41
N SER A 41 -8.05 1.60 -0.66
CA SER A 41 -7.31 1.69 -1.92
C SER A 41 -6.34 0.53 -2.08
N VAL A 42 -6.13 0.04 -3.30
CA VAL A 42 -5.16 -1.03 -3.58
C VAL A 42 -3.73 -0.49 -3.47
N GLY A 43 -2.84 -1.24 -2.82
CA GLY A 43 -1.45 -0.85 -2.60
C GLY A 43 -0.79 -1.63 -1.48
N GLY A 44 0.46 -1.27 -1.17
CA GLY A 44 1.25 -2.04 -0.22
C GLY A 44 2.49 -1.37 0.30
N ALA A 45 3.38 -2.19 0.87
CA ALA A 45 4.58 -1.70 1.54
C ALA A 45 5.66 -1.35 0.52
N VAL A 46 6.29 -0.20 0.70
CA VAL A 46 7.49 0.17 -0.07
C VAL A 46 8.66 -0.62 0.50
N ARG A 47 9.43 -1.28 -0.36
CA ARG A 47 10.62 -2.05 -0.02
C ARG A 47 11.86 -1.15 -0.05
N MET A 48 12.89 -1.52 0.70
CA MET A 48 14.18 -0.85 0.64
C MET A 48 14.78 -1.03 -0.76
N GLY A 49 15.14 0.07 -1.41
CA GLY A 49 15.75 0.05 -2.73
C GLY A 49 14.78 0.17 -3.91
N GLU A 50 13.47 0.26 -3.67
CA GLU A 50 12.50 0.65 -4.70
C GLU A 50 11.93 2.05 -4.41
N THR A 51 11.48 2.71 -5.47
CA THR A 51 10.69 3.95 -5.40
C THR A 51 9.24 3.64 -5.03
N SER A 52 8.49 4.64 -4.58
CA SER A 52 7.05 4.49 -4.36
C SER A 52 6.27 4.18 -5.64
N GLU A 53 6.77 4.63 -6.80
CA GLU A 53 6.15 4.34 -8.09
C GLU A 53 6.33 2.86 -8.48
N GLU A 54 7.52 2.30 -8.27
CA GLU A 54 7.76 0.87 -8.47
C GLU A 54 6.94 0.03 -7.49
N ALA A 55 6.90 0.44 -6.22
CA ALA A 55 6.10 -0.22 -5.20
C ALA A 55 4.61 -0.27 -5.56
N VAL A 56 4.01 0.86 -5.95
CA VAL A 56 2.59 0.88 -6.28
C VAL A 56 2.28 0.06 -7.52
N LYS A 57 3.12 0.12 -8.57
CA LYS A 57 2.95 -0.70 -9.79
C LYS A 57 3.02 -2.20 -9.49
N ARG A 58 3.88 -2.62 -8.58
CA ARG A 58 4.02 -4.01 -8.13
C ARG A 58 2.83 -4.48 -7.29
N GLU A 59 2.26 -3.62 -6.46
CA GLU A 59 1.18 -4.00 -5.54
C GLU A 59 -0.21 -4.02 -6.19
N VAL A 60 -0.40 -3.33 -7.32
CA VAL A 60 -1.68 -3.32 -8.05
C VAL A 60 -1.78 -4.36 -9.18
N PHE A 61 -0.72 -5.13 -9.41
CA PHE A 61 -0.61 -6.13 -10.47
C PHE A 61 -0.79 -7.54 -9.92
#